data_AF-A0A259TZQ7-F1
#
_entry.id   AF-A0A259TZQ7-F1
#
_cell.length_a   1.000
_cell.length_b   1.000
_cell.length_c   1.000
_cell.angle_alpha   90.00
_cell.angle_beta   90.00
_cell.angle_gamma   90.00
#
_symmetry.space_group_name_H-M   'P 1'
#
loop_
_entity.id
_entity.type
_entity.pdbx_description
1 polymer ?
#
loop_
_entity_poly.entity_id
_entity_poly.type
_entity_poly.pdbx_seq_one_letter_code
_entity_poly.pdbx_strand_id
1 'polypeptide(L)'
;MLDRIRQILDDRANKNVGLLAEFSDPGALYDAVKSLRKQGYNRLDTFSPFPIHGMDAAMGLPVSKLGFLVFIGGSIGAFLGWLLQWWMGLDYAINVSNKPLFALESSIPIMFELTILFSALTAVGGMLALNGLPKPYNPLFHSERFNRVTDDAFFLHIAEADTNFSASGTSAALFEAGALAVEHITHDGATELDASGQPLAVESAPSGEPILLEPTASGAHPVTPSHTTGEI
;
A
#
# COMPACT_ATOMS: atom_id res chain seq x y z
N MET A 1 12.08 27.91 -5.38
CA MET A 1 12.32 26.90 -4.31
C MET A 1 11.00 26.44 -3.70
N LEU A 2 10.14 27.37 -3.28
CA LEU A 2 8.80 27.08 -2.72
C LEU A 2 7.87 26.41 -3.74
N ASP A 3 7.91 26.82 -5.01
CA ASP A 3 7.09 26.18 -6.06
C ASP A 3 7.49 24.72 -6.31
N ARG A 4 8.79 24.41 -6.21
CA ARG A 4 9.30 23.04 -6.32
C ARG A 4 8.86 22.18 -5.13
N ILE A 5 8.84 22.76 -3.93
CA ILE A 5 8.36 22.06 -2.72
C ILE A 5 6.85 21.82 -2.82
N ARG A 6 6.09 22.83 -3.25
CA ARG A 6 4.64 22.74 -3.47
C ARG A 6 4.31 21.69 -4.53
N GLN A 7 5.01 21.71 -5.66
CA GLN A 7 4.85 20.70 -6.71
C GLN A 7 5.19 19.29 -6.24
N ILE A 8 6.21 19.12 -5.39
CA ILE A 8 6.53 17.81 -4.78
C ILE A 8 5.43 17.35 -3.80
N LEU A 9 4.81 18.28 -3.07
CA LEU A 9 3.73 17.97 -2.14
C LEU A 9 2.44 17.63 -2.89
N ASP A 10 2.11 18.38 -3.95
CA ASP A 10 0.96 18.13 -4.82
C ASP A 10 1.13 16.81 -5.60
N ASP A 11 2.32 16.52 -6.13
CA ASP A 11 2.64 15.22 -6.76
C ASP A 11 2.54 14.05 -5.77
N ARG A 12 2.80 14.28 -4.48
CA ARG A 12 2.67 13.25 -3.43
C ARG A 12 1.23 13.05 -2.98
N ALA A 13 0.45 14.13 -2.90
CA ALA A 13 -0.97 14.07 -2.60
C ALA A 13 -1.74 13.35 -3.72
N ASN A 14 -1.47 13.74 -4.97
CA ASN A 14 -2.14 13.20 -6.16
C ASN A 14 -1.45 11.96 -6.75
N LYS A 15 -0.47 11.37 -6.05
CA LYS A 15 0.28 10.20 -6.58
C LYS A 15 -0.65 9.03 -6.93
N ASN A 16 -1.78 8.92 -6.24
CA ASN A 16 -2.73 7.81 -6.32
C ASN A 16 -4.10 8.24 -6.88
N VAL A 17 -4.18 9.47 -7.41
CA VAL A 17 -5.32 9.95 -8.20
C VAL A 17 -4.99 9.62 -9.65
N GLY A 18 -5.93 9.02 -10.37
CA GLY A 18 -5.63 8.45 -11.67
C GLY A 18 -6.67 7.49 -12.19
N LEU A 19 -6.28 6.70 -13.18
CA LEU A 19 -7.11 5.61 -13.70
C LEU A 19 -6.64 4.28 -13.10
N LEU A 20 -7.60 3.51 -12.58
CA LEU A 20 -7.42 2.16 -12.07
C LEU A 20 -8.11 1.19 -13.04
N ALA A 21 -7.37 0.21 -13.54
CA ALA A 21 -7.88 -0.80 -14.46
C ALA A 21 -7.82 -2.20 -13.86
N GLU A 22 -8.91 -2.96 -13.99
CA GLU A 22 -9.01 -4.37 -13.58
C GLU A 22 -8.64 -5.30 -14.75
N PHE A 23 -7.89 -6.37 -14.47
CA PHE A 23 -7.49 -7.40 -15.42
C PHE A 23 -7.88 -8.80 -14.92
N SER A 24 -8.15 -9.71 -15.87
CA SER A 24 -8.59 -11.09 -15.58
C SER A 24 -7.51 -11.96 -14.96
N ASP A 25 -6.26 -11.79 -15.38
CA ASP A 25 -5.18 -12.73 -15.10
C ASP A 25 -3.81 -12.01 -15.09
N PRO A 26 -2.79 -12.60 -14.45
CA PRO A 26 -1.48 -11.95 -14.31
C PRO A 26 -0.75 -11.79 -15.65
N GLY A 27 -1.06 -12.62 -16.65
CA GLY A 27 -0.48 -12.53 -17.99
C GLY A 27 -1.01 -11.32 -18.74
N ALA A 28 -2.33 -11.10 -18.72
CA ALA A 28 -2.97 -9.93 -19.27
C ALA A 28 -2.42 -8.64 -18.63
N LEU A 29 -2.27 -8.62 -17.30
CA LEU A 29 -1.65 -7.48 -16.59
C LEU A 29 -0.21 -7.24 -17.07
N TYR A 30 0.60 -8.30 -17.19
CA TYR A 30 2.00 -8.19 -17.64
C TYR A 30 2.12 -7.62 -19.06
N ASP A 31 1.30 -8.12 -20.00
CA ASP A 31 1.30 -7.65 -21.38
C ASP A 31 0.78 -6.21 -21.49
N ALA A 32 -0.23 -5.85 -20.69
CA ALA A 32 -0.74 -4.49 -20.59
C ALA A 32 0.36 -3.51 -20.13
N VAL A 33 1.09 -3.83 -19.05
CA VAL A 33 2.22 -3.02 -18.56
C VAL A 33 3.25 -2.82 -19.65
N LYS A 34 3.62 -3.88 -20.37
CA LYS A 34 4.63 -3.83 -21.44
C LYS A 34 4.15 -2.96 -22.61
N SER A 35 2.88 -3.01 -22.96
CA SER A 35 2.27 -2.18 -24.00
C SER A 35 2.28 -0.70 -23.59
N LEU A 36 1.77 -0.38 -22.39
CA LEU A 36 1.70 0.99 -21.87
C LEU A 36 3.08 1.62 -21.69
N ARG A 37 4.07 0.83 -21.25
CA ARG A 37 5.46 1.29 -21.18
C ARG A 37 6.04 1.66 -22.54
N LYS A 38 5.71 0.92 -23.60
CA LYS A 38 6.11 1.27 -24.98
C LYS A 38 5.40 2.53 -25.49
N GLN A 39 4.18 2.78 -25.04
CA GLN A 39 3.43 4.02 -25.34
C GLN A 39 3.96 5.23 -24.56
N GLY A 40 4.86 5.02 -23.59
CA GLY A 40 5.57 6.08 -22.88
C GLY A 40 4.98 6.44 -21.51
N TYR A 41 4.07 5.65 -20.97
CA TYR A 41 3.60 5.84 -19.58
C TYR A 41 4.69 5.45 -18.59
N ASN A 42 4.99 6.34 -17.65
CA ASN A 42 6.10 6.19 -16.71
C ASN A 42 5.68 5.97 -15.25
N ARG A 43 4.56 6.57 -14.84
CA ARG A 43 3.99 6.50 -13.48
C ARG A 43 2.89 5.45 -13.41
N LEU A 44 3.31 4.20 -13.62
CA LEU A 44 2.47 3.01 -13.52
C LEU A 44 2.76 2.28 -12.20
N ASP A 45 1.72 1.93 -11.47
CA ASP A 45 1.79 1.03 -10.31
C ASP A 45 0.92 -0.20 -10.59
N THR A 46 1.39 -1.39 -10.22
CA THR A 46 0.64 -2.65 -10.38
C THR A 46 0.31 -3.25 -9.03
N PHE A 47 -0.88 -3.85 -8.93
CA PHE A 47 -1.32 -4.52 -7.73
C PHE A 47 -1.79 -5.93 -8.08
N SER A 48 -1.28 -6.90 -7.34
CA SER A 48 -1.58 -8.32 -7.53
C SER A 48 -1.55 -9.05 -6.18
N PRO A 49 -2.36 -10.10 -5.99
CA PRO A 49 -2.39 -10.88 -4.75
C PRO A 49 -1.05 -11.59 -4.44
N PHE A 50 -0.25 -11.84 -5.48
CA PHE A 50 1.00 -12.59 -5.41
C PHE A 50 2.06 -11.98 -6.34
N PRO A 51 3.35 -12.19 -6.07
CA PRO A 51 4.42 -11.65 -6.92
C PRO A 51 4.41 -12.27 -8.31
N ILE A 52 4.29 -11.43 -9.34
CA ILE A 52 4.38 -11.84 -10.74
C ILE A 52 5.85 -11.75 -11.19
N HIS A 53 6.42 -12.89 -11.59
CA HIS A 53 7.81 -12.95 -12.03
C HIS A 53 8.09 -12.03 -13.23
N GLY A 54 9.12 -11.20 -13.12
CA GLY A 54 9.53 -10.29 -14.19
C GLY A 54 8.70 -9.00 -14.29
N MET A 55 7.70 -8.80 -13.42
CA MET A 55 6.92 -7.55 -13.39
C MET A 55 7.81 -6.33 -13.12
N ASP A 56 8.79 -6.42 -12.23
CA ASP A 56 9.73 -5.32 -11.94
C ASP A 56 10.48 -4.86 -13.19
N ALA A 57 10.91 -5.81 -14.03
CA ALA A 57 11.59 -5.53 -15.28
C ALA A 57 10.63 -4.95 -16.34
N ALA A 58 9.40 -5.46 -16.41
CA ALA A 58 8.36 -4.91 -17.30
C ALA A 58 7.98 -3.47 -16.91
N MET A 59 7.90 -3.19 -15.61
CA MET A 59 7.69 -1.85 -15.07
C MET A 59 8.93 -0.95 -15.17
N GLY A 60 10.12 -1.49 -15.46
CA GLY A 60 11.35 -0.71 -15.51
C GLY A 60 11.77 -0.15 -14.14
N LEU A 61 11.49 -0.87 -13.06
CA LEU A 61 11.85 -0.44 -11.71
C LEU A 61 13.37 -0.56 -11.47
N PRO A 62 13.99 0.40 -10.76
CA PRO A 62 15.38 0.28 -10.36
C PRO A 62 15.54 -0.75 -9.24
N VAL A 63 16.76 -1.30 -9.11
CA VAL A 63 17.10 -2.18 -7.99
C VAL A 63 16.92 -1.47 -6.65
N SER A 64 16.37 -2.19 -5.66
CA SER A 64 16.11 -1.64 -4.33
C SER A 64 17.42 -1.37 -3.58
N LYS A 65 17.49 -0.20 -2.92
CA LYS A 65 18.61 0.19 -2.04
C LYS A 65 18.58 -0.53 -0.68
N LEU A 66 17.52 -1.29 -0.39
CA LEU A 66 17.30 -1.93 0.89
C LEU A 66 18.44 -2.88 1.28
N GLY A 67 18.95 -3.68 0.33
CA GLY A 67 20.03 -4.63 0.61
C GLY A 67 21.29 -3.95 1.15
N PHE A 68 21.64 -2.78 0.61
CA PHE A 68 22.77 -1.99 1.10
C PHE A 68 22.54 -1.42 2.50
N LEU A 69 21.31 -0.97 2.79
CA LEU A 69 20.94 -0.51 4.14
C LEU A 69 21.07 -1.65 5.16
N VAL A 70 20.57 -2.84 4.83
CA VAL A 70 20.65 -4.03 5.70
C VAL A 70 22.11 -4.43 5.98
N PHE A 71 22.98 -4.32 4.98
CA PHE A 71 24.42 -4.57 5.16
C PHE A 71 25.06 -3.58 6.14
N ILE A 72 24.74 -2.29 6.03
CA ILE A 72 25.20 -1.27 6.98
C ILE A 72 24.66 -1.55 8.38
N GLY A 73 23.36 -1.86 8.49
CA GLY A 73 22.72 -2.21 9.76
C GLY A 73 23.40 -3.40 10.45
N GLY A 74 23.65 -4.48 9.71
CA GLY A 74 24.36 -5.64 10.23
C GLY A 74 25.80 -5.33 10.65
N SER A 75 26.51 -4.52 9.88
CA SER A 75 27.88 -4.08 10.20
C SER A 75 27.92 -3.26 11.51
N ILE A 76 26.93 -2.39 11.71
CA ILE A 76 26.76 -1.64 12.97
C ILE A 76 26.44 -2.61 14.11
N GLY A 77 25.59 -3.61 13.90
CA GLY A 77 25.30 -4.64 14.90
C GLY A 77 26.52 -5.44 15.32
N ALA A 78 27.34 -5.88 14.36
CA ALA A 78 28.62 -6.55 14.63
C ALA A 78 29.56 -5.66 15.45
N PHE A 79 29.71 -4.40 15.04
CA PHE A 79 30.55 -3.43 15.72
C PHE A 79 30.08 -3.15 17.14
N LEU A 80 28.76 -2.99 17.35
CA LEU A 80 28.17 -2.79 18.68
C LEU A 80 28.36 -4.01 19.57
N GLY A 81 28.21 -5.23 19.02
CA GLY A 81 28.46 -6.45 19.78
C GLY A 81 29.91 -6.60 20.20
N TRP A 82 30.86 -6.22 19.34
CA TRP A 82 32.27 -6.18 19.68
C TRP A 82 32.54 -5.10 20.74
N LEU A 83 32.06 -3.88 20.51
CA LEU A 83 32.27 -2.72 21.38
C LEU A 83 31.70 -2.94 22.78
N LEU A 84 30.49 -3.50 22.89
CA LEU A 84 29.84 -3.81 24.15
C LEU A 84 30.70 -4.75 25.00
N GLN A 85 31.14 -5.86 24.41
CA GLN A 85 31.92 -6.87 25.11
C GLN A 85 33.31 -6.36 25.50
N TRP A 86 33.97 -5.64 24.58
CA TRP A 86 35.24 -4.98 24.85
C TRP A 86 35.13 -3.98 26.00
N TRP A 87 34.10 -3.13 25.97
CA TRP A 87 33.88 -2.10 26.97
C TRP A 87 33.59 -2.69 28.36
N MET A 88 32.71 -3.70 28.44
CA MET A 88 32.38 -4.37 29.70
C MET A 88 33.59 -5.08 30.31
N GLY A 89 34.46 -5.66 29.48
CA GLY A 89 35.71 -6.27 29.94
C GLY A 89 36.69 -5.27 30.58
N LEU A 90 36.63 -3.99 30.19
CA LEU A 90 37.43 -2.91 30.77
C LEU A 90 36.77 -2.28 32.01
N ASP A 91 35.45 -2.07 31.96
CA ASP A 91 34.70 -1.35 33.00
C ASP A 91 34.54 -2.18 34.28
N TYR A 92 34.22 -3.47 34.15
CA TYR A 92 34.05 -4.37 35.29
C TYR A 92 34.69 -5.74 35.04
N ALA A 93 36.02 -5.78 35.18
CA ALA A 93 36.82 -6.98 34.95
C ALA A 93 36.58 -8.05 36.02
N ILE A 94 35.88 -9.13 35.65
CA ILE A 94 35.70 -10.33 36.48
C ILE A 94 36.58 -11.46 35.92
N ASN A 95 37.40 -12.06 36.78
CA ASN A 95 38.14 -13.27 36.41
C ASN A 95 37.21 -14.49 36.44
N VAL A 96 36.76 -14.93 35.27
CA VAL A 96 36.00 -16.18 35.10
C VAL A 96 36.91 -17.24 34.48
N SER A 97 37.27 -18.26 35.28
CA SER A 97 38.06 -19.40 34.81
C SER A 97 39.44 -19.04 34.21
N ASN A 98 40.08 -17.93 34.63
CA ASN A 98 41.36 -17.43 34.11
C ASN A 98 41.39 -17.19 32.59
N LYS A 99 40.22 -16.96 31.96
CA LYS A 99 40.16 -16.60 30.55
C LYS A 99 40.53 -15.13 30.35
N PRO A 100 41.04 -14.73 29.16
CA PRO A 100 41.21 -13.33 28.82
C PRO A 100 39.88 -12.56 28.98
N LEU A 101 39.96 -11.31 29.44
CA LEU A 101 38.79 -10.43 29.64
C LEU A 101 37.98 -10.25 28.34
N PHE A 102 38.66 -10.31 27.19
CA PHE A 102 38.04 -10.44 25.88
C PHE A 102 38.52 -11.73 25.21
N ALA A 103 37.69 -12.76 25.22
CA ALA A 103 37.93 -14.03 24.55
C ALA A 103 37.05 -14.11 23.29
N LEU A 104 37.70 -14.04 22.12
CA LEU A 104 37.03 -13.91 20.82
C LEU A 104 36.09 -15.10 20.55
N GLU A 105 36.47 -16.31 20.94
CA GLU A 105 35.71 -17.53 20.72
C GLU A 105 34.34 -17.49 21.41
N SER A 106 34.29 -16.99 22.65
CA SER A 106 33.03 -16.80 23.38
C SER A 106 32.24 -15.57 22.92
N SER A 107 32.89 -14.61 22.28
CA SER A 107 32.26 -13.36 21.84
C SER A 107 31.56 -13.46 20.48
N ILE A 108 31.96 -14.42 19.64
CA ILE A 108 31.38 -14.63 18.31
C ILE A 108 29.86 -14.82 18.34
N PRO A 109 29.27 -15.69 19.19
CA PRO A 109 27.82 -15.87 19.23
C PRO A 109 27.08 -14.55 19.50
N ILE A 110 27.56 -13.73 20.44
CA ILE A 110 26.93 -12.46 20.78
C ILE A 110 27.03 -11.45 19.63
N MET A 111 28.21 -11.36 18.98
CA MET A 111 28.39 -10.49 17.81
C MET A 111 27.47 -10.92 16.66
N PHE A 112 27.38 -12.22 16.39
CA PHE A 112 26.53 -12.79 15.35
C PHE A 112 25.04 -12.47 15.58
N GLU A 113 24.53 -12.68 16.79
CA GLU A 113 23.14 -12.37 17.13
C GLU A 113 22.83 -10.87 16.98
N LEU A 114 23.75 -9.99 17.42
CA LEU A 114 23.59 -8.55 17.23
C LEU A 114 23.65 -8.14 15.75
N THR A 115 24.51 -8.77 14.94
CA THR A 115 24.48 -8.57 13.48
C THR A 115 23.11 -8.92 12.91
N ILE A 116 22.56 -10.09 13.23
CA ILE A 116 21.25 -10.52 12.72
C ILE A 116 20.15 -9.58 13.20
N LEU A 117 20.14 -9.22 14.50
CA LEU A 117 19.14 -8.34 15.08
C LEU A 117 19.08 -6.99 14.36
N PHE A 118 20.23 -6.32 14.19
CA PHE A 118 20.29 -5.03 13.53
C PHE A 118 20.02 -5.12 12.02
N SER A 119 20.45 -6.20 11.35
CA SER A 119 20.07 -6.47 9.97
C SER A 119 18.56 -6.64 9.81
N ALA A 120 17.90 -7.41 10.68
CA ALA A 120 16.46 -7.64 10.62
C ALA A 120 15.66 -6.36 10.90
N LEU A 121 16.04 -5.59 11.93
CA LEU A 121 15.41 -4.29 12.23
C LEU A 121 15.56 -3.31 11.06
N THR A 122 16.74 -3.26 10.45
CA THR A 122 16.99 -2.41 9.27
C THR A 122 16.24 -2.91 8.04
N ALA A 123 16.09 -4.22 7.87
CA ALA A 123 15.33 -4.81 6.76
C ALA A 123 13.85 -4.43 6.86
N VAL A 124 13.22 -4.66 8.02
CA VAL A 124 11.81 -4.35 8.24
C VAL A 124 11.59 -2.83 8.24
N GLY A 125 12.35 -2.09 9.04
CA GLY A 125 12.22 -0.63 9.13
C GLY A 125 12.54 0.05 7.79
N GLY A 126 13.56 -0.42 7.08
CA GLY A 126 13.92 0.07 5.76
C GLY A 126 12.87 -0.24 4.70
N MET A 127 12.29 -1.45 4.71
CA MET A 127 11.20 -1.81 3.81
C MET A 127 9.98 -0.92 4.03
N LEU A 128 9.56 -0.75 5.29
CA LEU A 128 8.44 0.13 5.64
C LEU A 128 8.71 1.57 5.19
N ALA A 129 9.88 2.12 5.52
CA ALA A 129 10.23 3.50 5.18
C ALA A 129 10.35 3.74 3.67
N LEU A 130 10.99 2.83 2.92
CA LEU A 130 11.15 2.96 1.46
C LEU A 130 9.83 2.80 0.71
N ASN A 131 8.91 1.98 1.23
CA ASN A 131 7.56 1.84 0.68
C ASN A 131 6.61 2.97 1.15
N GLY A 132 7.06 3.86 2.05
CA GLY A 132 6.24 4.95 2.58
C GLY A 132 5.15 4.51 3.55
N LEU A 133 5.36 3.38 4.24
CA LEU A 133 4.47 2.85 5.26
C LEU A 133 4.87 3.39 6.65
N PRO A 134 3.91 3.56 7.59
CA PRO A 134 2.47 3.26 7.50
C PRO A 134 1.70 4.33 6.71
N LYS A 135 0.90 3.89 5.73
CA LYS A 135 0.03 4.76 4.92
C LYS A 135 -1.44 4.32 5.09
N PRO A 136 -2.13 4.81 6.13
CA PRO A 136 -3.49 4.36 6.44
C PRO A 136 -4.52 4.84 5.42
N TYR A 137 -4.26 5.96 4.73
CA TYR A 137 -5.14 6.48 3.69
C TYR A 137 -4.51 6.35 2.30
N ASN A 138 -5.25 5.73 1.39
CA ASN A 138 -4.92 5.63 -0.03
C ASN A 138 -6.22 5.82 -0.85
N PRO A 139 -6.29 6.79 -1.79
CA PRO A 139 -7.46 7.02 -2.65
C PRO A 139 -7.96 5.77 -3.38
N LEU A 140 -7.07 4.83 -3.73
CA LEU A 140 -7.44 3.57 -4.39
C LEU A 140 -8.45 2.73 -3.57
N PHE A 141 -8.51 2.92 -2.25
CA PHE A 141 -9.47 2.21 -1.40
C PHE A 141 -10.92 2.70 -1.54
N HIS A 142 -11.19 3.75 -2.31
CA HIS A 142 -12.56 4.16 -2.64
C HIS A 142 -13.22 3.26 -3.70
N SER A 143 -12.43 2.47 -4.45
CA SER A 143 -12.95 1.52 -5.44
C SER A 143 -13.45 0.25 -4.76
N GLU A 144 -14.72 -0.11 -4.98
CA GLU A 144 -15.25 -1.37 -4.47
C GLU A 144 -14.59 -2.59 -5.13
N ARG A 145 -14.24 -2.47 -6.42
CA ARG A 145 -13.51 -3.52 -7.16
C ARG A 145 -12.14 -3.79 -6.55
N PHE A 146 -11.45 -2.73 -6.12
CA PHE A 146 -10.12 -2.83 -5.53
C PHE A 146 -10.08 -3.64 -4.23
N ASN A 147 -11.21 -3.87 -3.54
CA ASN A 147 -11.25 -4.76 -2.37
C ASN A 147 -10.82 -6.20 -2.69
N ARG A 148 -10.91 -6.63 -3.95
CA ARG A 148 -10.49 -7.95 -4.43
C ARG A 148 -9.00 -8.08 -4.75
N VAL A 149 -8.22 -6.99 -4.63
CA VAL A 149 -6.80 -6.93 -5.01
C VAL A 149 -5.90 -7.94 -4.28
N THR A 150 -6.32 -8.42 -3.11
CA THR A 150 -5.58 -9.42 -2.33
C THR A 150 -6.11 -10.84 -2.49
N ASP A 151 -7.18 -11.05 -3.27
CA ASP A 151 -7.82 -12.36 -3.44
C ASP A 151 -7.62 -12.87 -4.87
N ASP A 152 -8.39 -12.35 -5.83
CA ASP A 152 -8.49 -12.91 -7.18
C ASP A 152 -8.34 -11.88 -8.31
N ALA A 153 -8.21 -10.58 -8.00
CA ALA A 153 -8.19 -9.52 -8.99
C ALA A 153 -6.81 -8.85 -9.17
N PHE A 154 -6.52 -8.46 -10.41
CA PHE A 154 -5.26 -7.82 -10.80
C PHE A 154 -5.54 -6.40 -11.25
N PHE A 155 -4.75 -5.44 -10.77
CA PHE A 155 -4.97 -4.03 -11.07
C PHE A 155 -3.73 -3.32 -11.58
N LEU A 156 -3.96 -2.35 -12.45
CA LEU A 156 -2.97 -1.38 -12.90
C LEU A 156 -3.49 0.03 -12.63
N HIS A 157 -2.66 0.85 -11.99
CA HIS A 157 -2.95 2.25 -11.73
C HIS A 157 -2.02 3.14 -12.56
N ILE A 158 -2.60 4.13 -13.24
CA ILE A 158 -1.90 5.19 -13.95
C ILE A 158 -2.18 6.50 -13.25
N ALA A 159 -1.15 7.11 -12.66
CA ALA A 159 -1.30 8.38 -11.98
C ALA A 159 -1.61 9.51 -12.97
N GLU A 160 -2.49 10.43 -12.60
CA GLU A 160 -2.79 11.64 -13.41
C GLU A 160 -1.55 12.50 -13.64
N ALA A 161 -0.61 12.43 -12.72
CA ALA A 161 0.61 13.21 -12.75
C ALA A 161 1.65 12.65 -13.77
N ASP A 162 1.30 11.64 -14.57
CA ASP A 162 2.09 11.21 -15.73
C ASP A 162 2.01 12.22 -16.89
N THR A 163 3.10 12.41 -17.61
CA THR A 163 3.14 13.38 -18.72
C THR A 163 2.27 12.98 -19.92
N ASN A 164 2.03 11.68 -20.11
CA ASN A 164 1.20 11.14 -21.19
C ASN A 164 -0.24 10.86 -20.74
N PHE A 165 -0.63 11.31 -19.55
CA PHE A 165 -1.96 11.07 -19.03
C PHE A 165 -3.01 11.94 -19.73
N SER A 166 -4.09 11.30 -20.21
CA SER A 166 -5.33 11.93 -20.63
C SER A 166 -6.50 11.03 -20.25
N ALA A 167 -7.55 11.54 -19.61
CA ALA A 167 -8.67 10.70 -19.17
C ALA A 167 -9.26 9.85 -20.31
N SER A 168 -9.46 10.43 -21.49
CA SER A 168 -9.97 9.72 -22.67
C SER A 168 -8.93 8.82 -23.32
N GLY A 169 -7.73 9.35 -23.60
CA GLY A 169 -6.67 8.60 -24.29
C GLY A 169 -6.15 7.42 -23.46
N THR A 170 -5.94 7.63 -22.16
CA THR A 170 -5.49 6.60 -21.23
C THR A 170 -6.58 5.56 -21.00
N SER A 171 -7.86 5.95 -20.87
CA SER A 171 -8.96 4.97 -20.77
C SER A 171 -9.01 4.06 -22.00
N ALA A 172 -8.98 4.65 -23.21
CA ALA A 172 -8.95 3.89 -24.45
C ALA A 172 -7.74 2.93 -24.51
N ALA A 173 -6.54 3.41 -24.14
CA ALA A 173 -5.34 2.60 -24.11
C ALA A 173 -5.42 1.43 -23.10
N LEU A 174 -6.09 1.63 -21.96
CA LEU A 174 -6.31 0.59 -20.95
C LEU A 174 -7.26 -0.51 -21.47
N PHE A 175 -8.37 -0.13 -22.12
CA PHE A 175 -9.27 -1.11 -22.74
C PHE A 175 -8.63 -1.83 -23.92
N GLU A 176 -7.86 -1.14 -24.77
CA GLU A 176 -7.07 -1.78 -25.84
C GLU A 176 -6.03 -2.76 -25.28
N ALA A 177 -5.49 -2.48 -24.09
CA ALA A 177 -4.57 -3.35 -23.39
C ALA A 177 -5.24 -4.55 -22.69
N GLY A 178 -6.57 -4.67 -22.76
CA GLY A 178 -7.33 -5.80 -22.21
C GLY A 178 -7.93 -5.57 -20.82
N ALA A 179 -8.10 -4.32 -20.39
CA ALA A 179 -8.80 -4.03 -19.14
C ALA A 179 -10.27 -4.49 -19.20
N LEU A 180 -10.75 -5.10 -18.11
CA LEU A 180 -12.14 -5.50 -17.92
C LEU A 180 -13.02 -4.31 -17.51
N ALA A 181 -12.48 -3.45 -16.66
CA ALA A 181 -13.13 -2.24 -16.16
C ALA A 181 -12.06 -1.17 -15.89
N VAL A 182 -12.45 0.10 -16.04
CA VAL A 182 -11.59 1.26 -15.77
C VAL A 182 -12.35 2.23 -14.88
N GLU A 183 -11.73 2.65 -13.78
CA GLU A 183 -12.30 3.60 -12.83
C GLU A 183 -11.36 4.81 -12.68
N HIS A 184 -11.94 6.01 -12.67
CA HIS A 184 -11.27 7.23 -12.27
C HIS A 184 -11.30 7.36 -10.75
N ILE A 185 -10.13 7.37 -10.13
CA ILE A 185 -9.96 7.46 -8.69
C ILE A 185 -9.56 8.88 -8.34
N THR A 186 -10.36 9.49 -7.46
CA THR A 186 -10.10 10.80 -6.86
C THR A 186 -10.07 10.69 -5.35
N HIS A 187 -9.75 11.78 -4.66
CA HIS A 187 -9.82 11.82 -3.19
C HIS A 187 -11.27 11.70 -2.66
N ASP A 188 -12.26 12.04 -3.47
CA ASP A 188 -13.67 12.10 -3.08
C ASP A 188 -14.43 10.82 -3.46
N GLY A 189 -13.89 9.99 -4.35
CA GLY A 189 -14.53 8.74 -4.77
C GLY A 189 -13.91 8.08 -6.01
N ALA A 190 -14.52 6.96 -6.40
CA ALA A 190 -14.22 6.22 -7.63
C ALA A 190 -15.40 6.35 -8.61
N THR A 191 -15.12 6.56 -9.90
CA THR A 191 -16.15 6.68 -10.95
C THR A 191 -15.78 5.79 -12.13
N GLU A 192 -16.67 4.89 -12.54
CA GLU A 192 -16.43 4.00 -13.67
C GLU A 192 -16.47 4.78 -15.00
N LEU A 193 -15.49 4.51 -15.86
CA LEU A 193 -15.34 5.15 -17.16
C LEU A 193 -15.57 4.16 -18.30
N ASP A 194 -16.10 4.67 -19.40
CA ASP A 194 -16.10 3.96 -20.68
C ASP A 194 -14.77 4.13 -21.44
N ALA A 195 -14.64 3.44 -22.58
CA ALA A 195 -13.46 3.53 -23.43
C ALA A 195 -13.20 4.93 -24.01
N SER A 196 -14.19 5.82 -24.00
CA SER A 196 -14.03 7.21 -24.42
C SER A 196 -13.56 8.13 -23.27
N GLY A 197 -13.46 7.59 -22.05
CA GLY A 197 -13.15 8.33 -20.82
C GLY A 197 -14.30 9.16 -20.30
N GLN A 198 -15.53 8.89 -20.75
CA GLN A 198 -16.74 9.47 -20.17
C GLN A 198 -17.17 8.62 -18.98
N PRO A 199 -17.63 9.24 -17.88
CA PRO A 199 -18.30 8.51 -16.80
C PRO A 199 -19.47 7.71 -17.36
N LEU A 200 -19.50 6.40 -17.07
CA LEU A 200 -20.73 5.63 -17.26
C LEU A 200 -21.81 6.31 -16.42
N ALA A 201 -22.95 6.62 -17.04
CA ALA A 201 -23.99 7.44 -16.42
C ALA A 201 -24.28 6.94 -15.00
N VAL A 202 -23.90 7.75 -14.00
CA VAL A 202 -24.37 7.58 -12.64
C VAL A 202 -25.88 7.73 -12.76
N GLU A 203 -26.64 6.66 -12.47
CA GLU A 203 -28.06 6.83 -12.21
C GLU A 203 -28.16 7.91 -11.14
N SER A 204 -28.62 9.08 -11.58
CA SER A 204 -28.63 10.29 -10.77
C SER A 204 -29.36 9.96 -9.48
N ALA A 205 -28.62 9.85 -8.37
CA ALA A 205 -29.24 9.92 -7.06
C ALA A 205 -30.09 11.20 -7.08
N PRO A 206 -31.42 11.12 -6.86
CA PRO A 206 -32.26 12.28 -6.97
C PRO A 206 -31.70 13.37 -6.06
N SER A 207 -31.48 14.53 -6.67
CA SER A 207 -31.05 15.77 -6.01
C SER A 207 -31.71 15.91 -4.66
N GLY A 208 -30.91 16.09 -3.62
CA GLY A 208 -31.35 16.14 -2.23
C GLY A 208 -32.58 17.01 -2.02
N GLU A 209 -33.71 16.36 -1.76
CA GLU A 209 -34.61 16.85 -0.74
C GLU A 209 -34.05 16.39 0.60
N PRO A 210 -33.86 17.28 1.58
CA PRO A 210 -33.46 16.86 2.91
C PRO A 210 -34.55 15.94 3.46
N ILE A 211 -34.16 14.75 3.89
CA ILE A 211 -35.02 13.83 4.65
C ILE A 211 -35.40 14.54 5.94
N LEU A 212 -36.49 15.30 5.90
CA LEU A 212 -37.22 15.71 7.08
C LEU A 212 -37.74 14.42 7.71
N LEU A 213 -37.13 14.04 8.82
CA LEU A 213 -37.71 13.08 9.75
C LEU A 213 -39.01 13.70 10.26
N GLU A 214 -40.12 13.46 9.56
CA GLU A 214 -41.44 13.73 10.11
C GLU A 214 -41.62 12.82 11.34
N PRO A 215 -41.81 13.38 12.55
CA PRO A 215 -42.15 12.55 13.69
C PRO A 215 -43.55 12.00 13.44
N THR A 216 -43.64 10.69 13.21
CA THR A 216 -44.90 9.98 13.04
C THR A 216 -45.69 10.09 14.34
N ALA A 217 -46.57 11.08 14.42
CA ALA A 217 -47.63 11.15 15.41
C ALA A 217 -48.71 10.13 15.01
N SER A 218 -48.70 8.97 15.66
CA SER A 218 -49.83 8.06 15.73
C SER A 218 -49.92 7.63 17.19
N GLY A 219 -50.91 8.08 17.97
CA GLY A 219 -52.32 7.90 17.69
C GLY A 219 -52.81 6.87 18.71
N ALA A 220 -53.33 7.35 19.83
CA ALA A 220 -53.74 6.57 20.98
C ALA A 220 -54.83 5.52 20.66
N HIS A 221 -54.75 4.35 21.29
CA HIS A 221 -55.92 3.62 21.82
C HIS A 221 -55.49 2.67 22.97
N PRO A 222 -56.16 2.72 24.13
CA PRO A 222 -55.94 1.77 25.22
C PRO A 222 -56.96 0.62 25.15
N VAL A 223 -56.51 -0.62 25.28
CA VAL A 223 -57.38 -1.76 25.58
C VAL A 223 -56.68 -2.73 26.53
N THR A 224 -57.08 -2.68 27.80
CA THR A 224 -56.93 -3.78 28.78
C THR A 224 -57.84 -4.94 28.34
N PRO A 225 -57.50 -6.21 28.67
CA PRO A 225 -58.28 -6.81 29.76
C PRO A 225 -57.52 -7.81 30.67
N SER A 226 -57.89 -7.71 31.96
CA SER A 226 -58.15 -8.75 32.97
C SER A 226 -57.31 -10.04 33.09
N HIS A 227 -56.82 -10.24 34.32
CA HIS A 227 -56.48 -11.50 34.98
C HIS A 227 -57.45 -12.67 34.72
N THR A 228 -56.94 -13.90 34.61
CA THR A 228 -57.57 -15.10 35.20
C THR A 228 -56.49 -16.14 35.56
N THR A 229 -56.61 -16.63 36.80
CA THR A 229 -55.91 -17.72 37.49
C THR A 229 -56.22 -19.10 36.91
N GLY A 230 -55.30 -20.07 37.01
CA GLY A 230 -55.65 -21.50 37.02
C GLY A 230 -54.55 -22.46 36.56
N GLU A 231 -54.06 -23.28 37.50
CA GLU A 231 -53.63 -24.70 37.41
C GLU A 231 -53.27 -25.26 36.01
N ILE A 232 -52.12 -25.91 35.79
CA ILE A 232 -51.55 -27.13 36.42
C ILE A 232 -50.05 -27.21 36.11
#